data_AF-A0A2E3XYH3-F1
#
_entry.id   AF-A0A2E3XYH3-F1
#
_cell.length_a   1.000
_cell.length_b   1.000
_cell.length_c   1.000
_cell.angle_alpha   90.00
_cell.angle_beta   90.00
_cell.angle_gamma   90.00
#
_symmetry.space_group_name_H-M   'P 1'
#
loop_
_entity.id
_entity.type
_entity.pdbx_description
1 polymer ?
#
loop_
_entity_poly.entity_id
_entity_poly.type
_entity_poly.pdbx_seq_one_letter_code
_entity_poly.pdbx_strand_id
1 'polypeptide(L)'
;MIGIIGTLVMLIALQIVLGFDNLLYIALESKKAPIEKQEFVRKIGITIAIILRLALLFILVNLVEKFKNPFLISESKFVSFEMNLHSLIILFGGGFILYTSIKEIWHMIIFNDNHEEKTKASTNRVIFMIVLMNLVFSFDSILSAMALTDNFMIMAISIILGGVLMILAANKVSEFLQKNRKYEVLGLFILFVVGVMLLSEGGEKADLKILENSIHAMNKATFYFIISILAFVDIVQSKYQKNLIKKNKLQ
;
A
#
# COMPACT_ATOMS: atom_id res chain seq x y z
N MET A 1 18.29 3.46 -28.34
CA MET A 1 17.03 4.20 -28.10
C MET A 1 15.86 3.27 -27.76
N ILE A 2 15.64 2.19 -28.53
CA ILE A 2 14.57 1.20 -28.27
C ILE A 2 14.67 0.54 -26.87
N GLY A 3 15.88 0.23 -26.38
CA GLY A 3 16.07 -0.32 -25.03
C GLY A 3 15.65 0.63 -23.90
N ILE A 4 15.98 1.93 -24.00
CA ILE A 4 15.66 2.95 -22.98
C ILE A 4 14.15 3.16 -22.86
N ILE A 5 13.46 3.26 -24.00
CA ILE A 5 12.01 3.43 -24.03
C ILE A 5 11.32 2.17 -23.50
N GLY A 6 11.80 0.98 -23.88
CA GLY A 6 11.30 -0.29 -23.36
C GLY A 6 11.42 -0.40 -21.84
N THR A 7 12.59 -0.08 -21.29
CA THR A 7 12.81 -0.04 -19.83
C THR A 7 11.93 0.98 -19.15
N LEU A 8 11.77 2.18 -19.72
CA LEU A 8 10.88 3.21 -19.17
C LEU A 8 9.42 2.73 -19.12
N VAL A 9 8.93 2.10 -20.19
CA VAL A 9 7.58 1.53 -20.24
C VAL A 9 7.41 0.43 -19.21
N MET A 10 8.40 -0.46 -19.07
CA MET A 10 8.38 -1.53 -18.07
C MET A 10 8.35 -0.97 -16.65
N LEU A 11 9.15 0.07 -16.36
CA LEU A 11 9.15 0.73 -15.06
C LEU A 11 7.82 1.42 -14.78
N ILE A 12 7.24 2.13 -15.74
CA ILE A 12 5.91 2.75 -15.58
C ILE A 12 4.86 1.66 -15.31
N ALA A 13 4.88 0.56 -16.05
CA ALA A 13 3.96 -0.56 -15.84
C ALA A 13 4.13 -1.16 -14.43
N LEU A 14 5.37 -1.37 -13.99
CA LEU A 14 5.69 -1.84 -12.65
C LEU A 14 5.20 -0.87 -11.57
N GLN A 15 5.36 0.45 -11.78
CA GLN A 15 4.83 1.48 -10.88
C GLN A 15 3.30 1.46 -10.79
N ILE A 16 2.60 1.12 -11.87
CA ILE A 16 1.14 1.01 -11.85
C ILE A 16 0.71 -0.25 -11.09
N VAL A 17 1.34 -1.39 -11.37
CA VAL A 17 1.00 -2.69 -10.75
C VAL A 17 1.33 -2.70 -9.26
N LEU A 18 2.52 -2.22 -8.87
CA LEU A 18 2.96 -2.08 -7.48
C LEU A 18 2.49 -0.79 -6.80
N GLY A 19 1.80 0.09 -7.53
CA GLY A 19 1.28 1.36 -6.99
C GLY A 19 -0.22 1.30 -6.70
N PHE A 20 -0.89 0.20 -7.03
CA PHE A 20 -2.34 0.07 -6.85
C PHE A 20 -2.75 0.01 -5.38
N ASP A 21 -2.03 -0.76 -4.57
CA ASP A 21 -2.14 -0.82 -3.11
C ASP A 21 -1.86 0.53 -2.44
N ASN A 22 -0.82 1.24 -2.88
CA ASN A 22 -0.53 2.59 -2.43
C ASN A 22 -1.66 3.59 -2.81
N LEU A 23 -2.18 3.51 -4.03
CA LEU A 23 -3.32 4.30 -4.49
C LEU A 23 -4.59 4.01 -3.67
N LEU A 24 -4.84 2.73 -3.38
CA LEU A 24 -5.96 2.27 -2.56
C LEU A 24 -5.85 2.82 -1.13
N TYR A 25 -4.66 2.78 -0.53
CA TYR A 25 -4.41 3.38 0.78
C TYR A 25 -4.67 4.89 0.76
N ILE A 26 -4.16 5.62 -0.23
CA ILE A 26 -4.40 7.06 -0.39
C ILE A 26 -5.89 7.37 -0.51
N ALA A 27 -6.62 6.58 -1.31
CA ALA A 27 -8.05 6.75 -1.52
C ALA A 27 -8.86 6.52 -0.24
N LEU A 28 -8.48 5.55 0.59
CA LEU A 28 -9.11 5.24 1.89
C LEU A 28 -8.73 6.24 2.97
N GLU A 29 -7.44 6.55 3.11
CA GLU A 29 -6.93 7.46 4.15
C GLU A 29 -7.45 8.89 3.92
N SER A 30 -7.54 9.35 2.66
CA SER A 30 -8.09 10.67 2.35
C SER A 30 -9.55 10.86 2.78
N LYS A 31 -10.34 9.78 2.92
CA LYS A 31 -11.73 9.86 3.42
C LYS A 31 -11.82 10.32 4.86
N LYS A 32 -10.75 10.19 5.64
CA LYS A 32 -10.69 10.64 7.05
C LYS A 32 -10.60 12.16 7.17
N ALA A 33 -10.27 12.87 6.08
CA ALA A 33 -10.26 14.32 6.03
C ALA A 33 -11.68 14.92 5.88
N PRO A 34 -11.88 16.21 6.21
CA PRO A 34 -13.08 16.97 5.84
C PRO A 34 -13.46 16.77 4.37
N ILE A 35 -14.75 16.55 4.10
CA ILE A 35 -15.28 16.19 2.77
C ILE A 35 -14.79 17.18 1.70
N GLU A 36 -14.85 18.47 2.01
CA GLU A 36 -14.40 19.58 1.17
C GLU A 36 -12.88 19.56 0.87
N LYS A 37 -12.07 18.90 1.73
CA LYS A 37 -10.61 18.86 1.61
C LYS A 37 -10.06 17.52 1.14
N GLN A 38 -10.88 16.49 0.91
CA GLN A 38 -10.37 15.16 0.56
C GLN A 38 -9.59 15.16 -0.76
N GLU A 39 -10.09 15.85 -1.78
CA GLU A 39 -9.37 16.01 -3.04
C GLU A 39 -8.04 16.76 -2.87
N PHE A 40 -8.07 17.86 -2.12
CA PHE A 40 -6.88 18.63 -1.80
C PHE A 40 -5.82 17.76 -1.10
N VAL A 41 -6.23 16.97 -0.10
CA VAL A 41 -5.37 16.06 0.64
C VAL A 41 -4.73 15.02 -0.28
N ARG A 42 -5.50 14.43 -1.22
CA ARG A 42 -4.93 13.48 -2.19
C ARG A 42 -3.90 14.14 -3.09
N LYS A 43 -4.25 15.28 -3.69
CA LYS A 43 -3.34 16.00 -4.61
C LYS A 43 -2.05 16.42 -3.90
N ILE A 44 -2.15 17.10 -2.77
CA ILE A 44 -0.98 17.57 -2.01
C ILE A 44 -0.19 16.40 -1.44
N GLY A 45 -0.87 15.39 -0.87
CA GLY A 45 -0.21 14.20 -0.34
C GLY A 45 0.59 13.46 -1.42
N ILE A 46 0.01 13.25 -2.61
CA ILE A 46 0.71 12.59 -3.72
C ILE A 46 1.87 13.47 -4.24
N THR A 47 1.67 14.79 -4.37
CA THR A 47 2.74 15.69 -4.84
C THR A 47 3.94 15.68 -3.89
N ILE A 48 3.70 15.81 -2.58
CA ILE A 48 4.76 15.73 -1.56
C ILE A 48 5.43 14.36 -1.61
N ALA A 49 4.64 13.30 -1.73
CA ALA A 49 5.15 11.95 -1.82
C ALA A 49 6.07 11.73 -3.03
N ILE A 50 5.74 12.26 -4.22
CA ILE A 50 6.61 12.19 -5.40
C ILE A 50 7.95 12.88 -5.12
N ILE A 51 7.92 14.07 -4.51
CA ILE A 51 9.15 14.81 -4.18
C ILE A 51 10.02 14.01 -3.21
N LEU A 52 9.43 13.50 -2.12
CA LEU A 52 10.18 12.68 -1.16
C LEU A 52 10.67 11.37 -1.78
N ARG A 53 9.94 10.82 -2.74
CA ARG A 53 10.33 9.60 -3.45
C ARG A 53 11.52 9.83 -4.36
N LEU A 54 11.62 10.99 -5.01
CA LEU A 54 12.80 11.38 -5.78
C LEU A 54 14.00 11.63 -4.86
N ALA A 55 13.79 12.27 -3.70
CA ALA A 55 14.84 12.44 -2.70
C ALA A 55 15.33 11.09 -2.16
N LEU A 56 14.40 10.17 -1.87
CA LEU A 56 14.72 8.81 -1.43
C LEU A 56 15.45 8.03 -2.52
N LEU A 57 15.04 8.13 -3.79
CA LEU A 57 15.76 7.52 -4.91
C LEU A 57 17.21 8.00 -4.96
N PHE A 58 17.45 9.30 -4.82
CA PHE A 58 18.80 9.84 -4.78
C PHE A 58 19.60 9.29 -3.59
N ILE A 59 19.00 9.24 -2.40
CA ILE A 59 19.63 8.66 -1.20
C ILE A 59 19.97 7.19 -1.44
N LEU A 60 19.02 6.38 -1.92
CA LEU A 60 19.19 4.95 -2.12
C LEU A 60 20.25 4.65 -3.19
N VAL A 61 20.24 5.33 -4.34
CA VAL A 61 21.25 5.12 -5.38
C VAL A 61 22.67 5.42 -4.88
N ASN A 62 22.85 6.39 -3.98
CA ASN A 62 24.17 6.77 -3.47
C ASN A 62 24.60 6.06 -2.18
N LEU A 63 23.66 5.55 -1.39
CA LEU A 63 23.92 5.06 -0.02
C LEU A 63 23.39 3.64 0.21
N VAL A 64 22.95 2.91 -0.82
CA VAL A 64 22.25 1.61 -0.67
C VAL A 64 22.99 0.63 0.25
N GLU A 65 24.33 0.61 0.21
CA GLU A 65 25.15 -0.29 1.01
C GLU A 65 24.97 -0.05 2.51
N LYS A 66 24.83 1.22 2.94
CA LYS A 66 24.59 1.56 4.35
C LYS A 66 23.20 1.17 4.83
N PHE A 67 22.22 1.10 3.94
CA PHE A 67 20.84 0.70 4.29
C PHE A 67 20.69 -0.82 4.40
N LYS A 68 21.59 -1.59 3.79
CA LYS A 68 21.58 -3.07 3.83
C LYS A 68 22.32 -3.63 5.05
N ASN A 69 23.29 -2.89 5.59
CA ASN A 69 24.04 -3.34 6.76
C ASN A 69 23.12 -3.45 8.00
N PRO A 70 23.14 -4.58 8.72
CA PRO A 70 22.37 -4.74 9.94
C PRO A 70 22.90 -3.80 11.02
N PHE A 71 22.00 -3.10 11.70
CA PHE A 71 22.34 -2.20 12.81
C PHE A 71 21.84 -2.73 14.16
N LEU A 72 20.89 -3.68 14.15
CA LEU A 72 20.43 -4.41 15.32
C LEU A 72 20.49 -5.91 15.03
N ILE A 73 21.28 -6.63 15.81
CA ILE A 73 21.43 -8.08 15.71
C ILE A 73 21.04 -8.67 17.06
N SER A 74 20.19 -9.68 17.05
CA SER A 74 19.86 -10.45 18.25
C SER A 74 19.86 -11.92 17.91
N GLU A 75 20.64 -12.69 18.65
CA GLU A 75 20.69 -14.14 18.55
C GLU A 75 20.12 -14.72 19.83
N SER A 76 18.88 -15.21 19.78
CA SER A 76 18.27 -15.99 20.85
C SER A 76 17.67 -17.26 20.28
N LYS A 77 17.62 -18.31 21.12
CA LYS A 77 17.12 -19.65 20.77
C LYS A 77 15.64 -19.64 20.35
N PHE A 78 14.88 -18.64 20.78
CA PHE A 78 13.46 -18.51 20.48
C PHE A 78 13.18 -17.55 19.32
N VAL A 79 13.91 -16.43 19.26
CA VAL A 79 13.79 -15.40 18.23
C VAL A 79 15.17 -14.89 17.88
N SER A 80 15.59 -14.99 16.62
CA SER A 80 16.80 -14.32 16.13
C SER A 80 16.47 -13.41 14.97
N PHE A 81 17.19 -12.30 14.84
CA PHE A 81 17.01 -11.33 13.77
C PHE A 81 18.28 -10.53 13.49
N GLU A 82 18.42 -10.12 12.24
CA GLU A 82 19.40 -9.15 11.72
C GLU A 82 18.64 -7.98 11.07
N MET A 83 18.28 -6.98 11.87
CA MET A 83 17.53 -5.83 11.39
C MET A 83 18.45 -4.78 10.76
N ASN A 84 18.13 -4.43 9.51
CA ASN A 84 18.66 -3.27 8.81
C ASN A 84 17.57 -2.21 8.67
N LEU A 85 17.95 -1.00 8.23
CA LEU A 85 17.00 0.12 8.18
C LEU A 85 15.84 -0.17 7.22
N HIS A 86 16.12 -0.91 6.15
CA HIS A 86 15.11 -1.31 5.17
C HIS A 86 14.07 -2.27 5.75
N SER A 87 14.50 -3.33 6.45
CA SER A 87 13.59 -4.28 7.09
C SER A 87 12.79 -3.65 8.21
N LEU A 88 13.39 -2.73 8.98
CA LEU A 88 12.67 -1.96 9.99
C LEU A 88 11.53 -1.12 9.38
N ILE A 89 11.81 -0.38 8.30
CA ILE A 89 10.80 0.47 7.66
C ILE A 89 9.66 -0.36 7.09
N ILE A 90 9.95 -1.49 6.46
CA ILE A 90 8.94 -2.40 5.91
C ILE A 90 8.11 -3.04 7.02
N LEU A 91 8.74 -3.55 8.09
CA LEU A 91 8.04 -4.14 9.23
C LEU A 91 7.12 -3.12 9.90
N PHE A 92 7.61 -1.90 10.13
CA PHE A 92 6.83 -0.83 10.72
C PHE A 92 5.62 -0.47 9.85
N GLY A 93 5.83 -0.30 8.54
CA GLY A 93 4.76 0.02 7.60
C GLY A 93 3.74 -1.11 7.47
N GLY A 94 4.19 -2.36 7.38
CA GLY A 94 3.33 -3.54 7.34
C GLY A 94 2.47 -3.66 8.60
N GLY A 95 3.09 -3.52 9.78
CA GLY A 95 2.39 -3.52 11.06
C GLY A 95 1.39 -2.38 11.18
N PHE A 96 1.76 -1.17 10.74
CA PHE A 96 0.87 -0.02 10.75
C PHE A 96 -0.35 -0.21 9.85
N ILE A 97 -0.16 -0.70 8.62
CA ILE A 97 -1.24 -0.95 7.67
C ILE A 97 -2.14 -2.05 8.19
N LEU A 98 -1.56 -3.13 8.72
CA LEU A 98 -2.31 -4.24 9.28
C LEU A 98 -3.18 -3.77 10.46
N TYR A 99 -2.58 -3.05 11.42
CA TYR A 99 -3.29 -2.45 12.54
C TYR A 99 -4.44 -1.53 12.08
N THR A 100 -4.15 -0.62 11.14
CA THR A 100 -5.14 0.32 10.62
C THR A 100 -6.28 -0.41 9.94
N SER A 101 -5.98 -1.41 9.11
CA SER A 101 -6.99 -2.20 8.39
C SER A 101 -7.88 -2.98 9.36
N ILE A 102 -7.28 -3.66 10.35
CA ILE A 102 -8.00 -4.39 11.40
C ILE A 102 -8.92 -3.43 12.16
N LYS A 103 -8.40 -2.28 12.58
CA LYS A 103 -9.17 -1.27 13.32
C LYS A 103 -10.38 -0.79 12.51
N GLU A 104 -10.20 -0.45 11.24
CA GLU A 104 -11.30 0.01 10.38
C GLU A 104 -12.33 -1.10 10.13
N ILE A 105 -11.88 -2.35 9.91
CA ILE A 105 -12.77 -3.51 9.76
C ILE A 105 -13.60 -3.71 11.03
N TRP A 106 -12.98 -3.68 12.21
CA TRP A 106 -13.67 -3.78 13.50
C TRP A 106 -14.69 -2.68 13.71
N HIS A 107 -14.33 -1.43 13.40
CA HIS A 107 -15.25 -0.29 13.47
C HIS A 107 -16.46 -0.49 12.54
N MET A 108 -16.27 -1.03 11.34
CA MET A 108 -17.38 -1.32 10.43
C MET A 108 -18.31 -2.43 10.93
N ILE A 109 -17.78 -3.41 11.67
CA ILE A 109 -18.57 -4.52 12.23
C ILE A 109 -19.38 -4.06 13.46
N ILE A 110 -18.77 -3.26 14.35
CA ILE A 110 -19.41 -2.82 15.60
C ILE A 110 -20.47 -1.74 15.34
N PHE A 111 -20.18 -0.76 14.49
CA PHE A 111 -21.06 0.38 14.25
C PHE A 111 -21.97 0.11 13.05
N ASN A 112 -23.00 -0.73 13.28
CA ASN A 112 -24.16 -0.79 12.41
C ASN A 112 -25.02 0.47 12.63
N ASP A 113 -25.05 1.35 11.62
CA ASP A 113 -26.12 2.29 11.30
C ASP A 113 -26.42 3.54 12.14
N ASN A 114 -25.58 3.92 13.12
CA ASN A 114 -25.71 5.27 13.69
C ASN A 114 -24.66 6.22 13.10
N HIS A 115 -25.17 7.32 12.52
CA HIS A 115 -24.43 8.51 12.10
C HIS A 115 -23.74 9.19 13.30
N GLU A 116 -22.82 8.50 13.97
CA GLU A 116 -21.88 9.19 14.83
C GLU A 116 -20.95 9.97 13.91
N GLU A 117 -20.95 11.29 14.09
CA GLU A 117 -20.00 12.20 13.46
C GLU A 117 -18.59 11.70 13.78
N LYS A 118 -18.01 10.90 12.88
CA LYS A 118 -16.59 10.58 12.93
C LYS A 118 -15.86 11.91 13.04
N THR A 119 -15.23 12.17 14.18
CA THR A 119 -14.37 13.34 14.36
C THR A 119 -13.32 13.28 13.26
N LYS A 120 -13.50 14.13 12.24
CA LYS A 120 -12.68 14.07 11.04
C LYS A 120 -11.25 14.37 11.43
N ALA A 121 -10.33 13.55 10.96
CA ALA A 121 -8.92 13.76 11.24
C ALA A 121 -8.49 15.11 10.66
N SER A 122 -7.58 15.80 11.36
CA SER A 122 -6.97 17.02 10.85
C SER A 122 -6.36 16.76 9.46
N THR A 123 -6.60 17.66 8.52
CA THR A 123 -6.06 17.61 7.15
C THR A 123 -4.56 17.32 7.14
N ASN A 124 -3.80 17.96 8.04
CA ASN A 124 -2.35 17.77 8.14
C ASN A 124 -1.98 16.35 8.59
N ARG A 125 -2.76 15.74 9.49
CA ARG A 125 -2.55 14.36 9.93
C ARG A 125 -2.75 13.39 8.77
N VAL A 126 -3.78 13.61 7.96
CA VAL A 126 -4.08 12.74 6.81
C VAL A 126 -2.99 12.87 5.73
N ILE A 127 -2.56 14.09 5.43
CA ILE A 127 -1.44 14.34 4.50
C ILE A 127 -0.17 13.64 5.03
N PHE A 128 0.16 13.82 6.30
CA PHE A 128 1.32 13.18 6.92
C PHE A 128 1.27 11.65 6.80
N MET A 129 0.12 11.03 7.07
CA MET A 129 -0.05 9.57 6.97
C MET A 129 0.06 9.07 5.52
N ILE A 130 -0.50 9.81 4.55
CA ILE A 130 -0.32 9.50 3.12
C ILE A 130 1.16 9.54 2.75
N VAL A 131 1.86 10.60 3.13
CA VAL A 131 3.27 10.78 2.80
C VAL A 131 4.14 9.73 3.47
N LEU A 132 3.89 9.43 4.75
CA LEU A 132 4.61 8.42 5.51
C LEU A 132 4.46 7.03 4.89
N MET A 133 3.24 6.61 4.58
CA MET A 133 3.03 5.29 3.97
C MET A 133 3.56 5.22 2.55
N ASN A 134 3.47 6.31 1.78
CA ASN A 134 4.08 6.35 0.47
C ASN A 134 5.60 6.19 0.55
N LEU A 135 6.24 6.79 1.57
CA LEU A 135 7.66 6.59 1.84
C LEU A 135 7.96 5.11 2.11
N VAL A 136 7.21 4.45 2.99
CA VAL A 136 7.37 3.01 3.26
C VAL A 136 7.29 2.19 1.97
N PHE A 137 6.20 2.34 1.19
CA PHE A 137 6.01 1.61 -0.07
C PHE A 137 7.05 1.96 -1.14
N SER A 138 7.61 3.16 -1.07
CA SER A 138 8.61 3.60 -2.03
C SER A 138 9.93 2.86 -1.89
N PHE A 139 10.26 2.29 -0.74
CA PHE A 139 11.50 1.50 -0.56
C PHE A 139 11.53 0.26 -1.46
N ASP A 140 10.54 -0.64 -1.37
CA ASP A 140 10.53 -1.87 -2.20
C ASP A 140 10.44 -1.54 -3.70
N SER A 141 9.55 -0.62 -4.05
CA SER A 141 9.33 -0.26 -5.45
C SER A 141 10.54 0.47 -6.08
N ILE A 142 11.33 1.24 -5.32
CA ILE A 142 12.59 1.80 -5.80
C ILE A 142 13.65 0.71 -5.95
N LEU A 143 13.80 -0.19 -4.98
CA LEU A 143 14.78 -1.27 -5.06
C LEU A 143 14.47 -2.25 -6.21
N SER A 144 13.19 -2.54 -6.43
CA SER A 144 12.71 -3.29 -7.59
C SER A 144 13.04 -2.58 -8.91
N ALA A 145 12.93 -1.24 -8.96
CA ALA A 145 13.32 -0.46 -10.13
C ALA A 145 14.84 -0.45 -10.37
N MET A 146 15.63 -0.33 -9.30
CA MET A 146 17.10 -0.41 -9.35
C MET A 146 17.59 -1.78 -9.84
N ALA A 147 16.84 -2.85 -9.56
CA ALA A 147 17.15 -4.18 -10.11
C ALA A 147 16.94 -4.30 -11.63
N LEU A 148 16.17 -3.37 -12.24
CA LEU A 148 15.84 -3.38 -13.66
C LEU A 148 16.67 -2.37 -14.48
N THR A 149 17.21 -1.32 -13.83
CA THR A 149 18.04 -0.32 -14.49
C THR A 149 18.91 0.45 -13.49
N ASP A 150 20.13 0.79 -13.92
CA ASP A 150 21.04 1.67 -13.17
C ASP A 150 20.84 3.15 -13.53
N ASN A 151 19.98 3.45 -14.51
CA ASN A 151 19.82 4.82 -14.99
C ASN A 151 18.87 5.63 -14.10
N PHE A 152 19.46 6.50 -13.27
CA PHE A 152 18.75 7.42 -12.38
C PHE A 152 17.67 8.25 -13.10
N MET A 153 17.96 8.80 -14.28
CA MET A 153 17.00 9.65 -15.01
C MET A 153 15.78 8.85 -15.45
N ILE A 154 15.97 7.61 -15.93
CA ILE A 154 14.84 6.74 -16.31
C ILE A 154 13.97 6.43 -15.09
N MET A 155 14.59 6.09 -13.95
CA MET A 155 13.85 5.83 -12.70
C MET A 155 13.09 7.08 -12.24
N ALA A 156 13.72 8.25 -12.23
CA ALA A 156 13.10 9.52 -11.84
C ALA A 156 11.90 9.87 -12.73
N ILE A 157 12.05 9.77 -14.06
CA ILE A 157 10.96 10.01 -15.01
C ILE A 157 9.82 9.01 -14.78
N SER A 158 10.11 7.74 -14.52
CA SER A 158 9.08 6.74 -14.23
C SER A 158 8.28 7.05 -12.95
N ILE A 159 8.95 7.55 -11.91
CA ILE A 159 8.32 7.97 -10.65
C ILE A 159 7.41 9.17 -10.88
N ILE A 160 7.86 10.17 -11.64
CA ILE A 160 7.06 11.37 -11.95
C ILE A 160 5.83 10.98 -12.76
N LEU A 161 6.00 10.21 -13.84
CA LEU A 161 4.89 9.79 -14.70
C LEU A 161 3.90 8.90 -13.94
N GLY A 162 4.38 7.93 -13.16
CA GLY A 162 3.54 7.11 -12.29
C GLY A 162 2.79 7.95 -11.26
N GLY A 163 3.46 8.95 -10.68
CA GLY A 163 2.88 9.93 -9.77
C GLY A 163 1.74 10.73 -10.38
N VAL A 164 1.92 11.25 -11.59
CA VAL A 164 0.88 11.95 -12.34
C VAL A 164 -0.32 11.04 -12.61
N LEU A 165 -0.08 9.80 -13.04
CA LEU A 165 -1.14 8.80 -13.24
C LEU A 165 -1.90 8.51 -11.94
N MET A 166 -1.20 8.41 -10.81
CA MET A 166 -1.84 8.25 -9.50
C MET A 166 -2.72 9.45 -9.14
N ILE A 167 -2.30 10.69 -9.39
CA ILE A 167 -3.14 11.88 -9.15
C ILE A 167 -4.45 11.80 -9.96
N LEU A 168 -4.35 11.42 -11.24
CA LEU A 168 -5.50 11.28 -12.13
C LEU A 168 -6.43 10.13 -11.70
N ALA A 169 -5.88 9.05 -11.16
CA ALA A 169 -6.63 7.89 -10.71
C ALA A 169 -7.23 8.06 -9.31
N ALA A 170 -6.56 8.76 -8.39
CA ALA A 170 -6.90 8.79 -6.97
C ALA A 170 -8.29 9.36 -6.71
N ASN A 171 -8.69 10.40 -7.44
CA ASN A 171 -10.04 10.95 -7.34
C ASN A 171 -11.09 9.94 -7.80
N LYS A 172 -10.88 9.30 -8.96
CA LYS A 172 -11.80 8.30 -9.51
C LYS A 172 -11.95 7.08 -8.59
N VAL A 173 -10.84 6.58 -8.06
CA VAL A 173 -10.84 5.45 -7.11
C VAL A 173 -11.54 5.85 -5.82
N SER A 174 -11.23 7.03 -5.26
CA SER A 174 -11.89 7.50 -4.04
C SER A 174 -13.40 7.64 -4.23
N GLU A 175 -13.87 8.29 -5.29
CA GLU A 175 -15.29 8.42 -5.61
C GLU A 175 -15.97 7.07 -5.83
N PHE A 176 -15.32 6.14 -6.53
CA PHE A 176 -15.84 4.79 -6.74
C PHE A 176 -16.05 4.06 -5.41
N LEU A 177 -15.08 4.14 -4.49
CA LEU A 177 -15.18 3.54 -3.16
C LEU A 177 -16.23 4.26 -2.29
N GLN A 178 -16.45 5.56 -2.46
CA GLN A 178 -17.49 6.29 -1.72
C GLN A 178 -18.91 5.92 -2.18
N LYS A 179 -19.12 5.87 -3.49
CA LYS A 179 -20.43 5.53 -4.08
C LYS A 179 -20.82 4.08 -3.80
N ASN A 180 -19.85 3.21 -3.54
CA ASN A 180 -20.08 1.79 -3.37
C ASN A 180 -19.43 1.24 -2.09
N ARG A 181 -20.10 1.40 -0.94
CA ARG A 181 -19.63 0.97 0.39
C ARG A 181 -19.11 -0.47 0.45
N LYS A 182 -19.64 -1.39 -0.37
CA LYS A 182 -19.12 -2.77 -0.46
C LYS A 182 -17.66 -2.85 -0.92
N TYR A 183 -17.29 -2.04 -1.91
CA TYR A 183 -15.90 -2.02 -2.40
C TYR A 183 -14.95 -1.28 -1.46
N GLU A 184 -15.46 -0.41 -0.58
CA GLU A 184 -14.66 0.15 0.51
C GLU A 184 -14.19 -0.95 1.47
N VAL A 185 -15.10 -1.86 1.84
CA VAL A 185 -14.78 -3.04 2.67
C VAL A 185 -13.77 -3.94 1.95
N LEU A 186 -13.98 -4.24 0.67
CA LEU A 186 -13.01 -5.01 -0.13
C LEU A 186 -11.62 -4.34 -0.14
N GLY A 187 -11.58 -3.01 -0.26
CA GLY A 187 -10.34 -2.24 -0.18
C GLY A 187 -9.62 -2.40 1.16
N LEU A 188 -10.34 -2.39 2.28
CA LEU A 188 -9.75 -2.65 3.61
C LEU A 188 -9.18 -4.06 3.72
N PHE A 189 -9.84 -5.07 3.14
CA PHE A 189 -9.30 -6.44 3.08
C PHE A 189 -8.05 -6.53 2.20
N ILE A 190 -8.01 -5.82 1.06
CA ILE A 190 -6.80 -5.74 0.24
C ILE A 190 -5.66 -5.09 1.04
N LEU A 191 -5.91 -3.99 1.74
CA LEU A 191 -4.93 -3.36 2.63
C LEU A 191 -4.45 -4.30 3.74
N PHE A 192 -5.35 -5.10 4.32
CA PHE A 192 -4.98 -6.12 5.30
C PHE A 192 -3.98 -7.12 4.70
N VAL A 193 -4.26 -7.65 3.51
CA VAL A 193 -3.36 -8.58 2.80
C VAL A 193 -2.03 -7.91 2.45
N VAL A 194 -2.03 -6.64 2.04
CA VAL A 194 -0.81 -5.84 1.83
C VAL A 194 0.00 -5.72 3.13
N GLY A 195 -0.66 -5.48 4.27
CA GLY A 195 -0.02 -5.45 5.58
C GLY A 195 0.67 -6.77 5.93
N VAL A 196 0.00 -7.90 5.67
CA VAL A 196 0.59 -9.24 5.85
C VAL A 196 1.78 -9.47 4.91
N MET A 197 1.65 -9.08 3.64
CA MET A 197 2.73 -9.18 2.65
C MET A 197 3.97 -8.40 3.11
N LEU A 198 3.81 -7.15 3.51
CA LEU A 198 4.90 -6.32 4.02
C LEU A 198 5.53 -6.90 5.29
N LEU A 199 4.73 -7.42 6.23
CA LEU A 199 5.29 -8.04 7.44
C LEU A 199 6.11 -9.29 7.10
N SER A 200 5.66 -10.11 6.16
CA SER A 200 6.42 -11.28 5.71
C SER A 200 7.72 -10.88 5.00
N GLU A 201 7.68 -9.85 4.15
CA GLU A 201 8.86 -9.34 3.44
C GLU A 201 9.84 -8.67 4.40
N GLY A 202 9.35 -7.87 5.34
CA GLY A 202 10.17 -7.26 6.38
C GLY A 202 10.82 -8.30 7.30
N GLY A 203 10.09 -9.38 7.61
CA GLY A 203 10.60 -10.53 8.37
C GLY A 203 11.74 -11.24 7.64
N GLU A 204 11.57 -11.54 6.35
CA GLU A 204 12.64 -12.14 5.53
C GLU A 204 13.87 -11.21 5.46
N LYS A 205 13.67 -9.92 5.18
CA LYS A 205 14.78 -8.96 5.10
C LYS A 205 15.46 -8.70 6.45
N ALA A 206 14.81 -9.04 7.56
CA ALA A 206 15.38 -8.98 8.90
C ALA A 206 16.02 -10.31 9.34
N ASP A 207 16.14 -11.30 8.44
CA ASP A 207 16.49 -12.70 8.78
C ASP A 207 15.79 -13.19 10.05
N LEU A 208 14.51 -12.84 10.19
CA LEU A 208 13.74 -13.11 11.39
C LEU A 208 13.45 -14.61 11.46
N LYS A 209 13.95 -15.28 12.50
CA LYS A 209 13.70 -16.69 12.78
C LYS A 209 12.88 -16.82 14.05
N ILE A 210 11.84 -17.64 13.99
CA ILE A 210 10.99 -18.00 15.12
C ILE A 210 11.13 -19.50 15.33
N LEU A 211 11.59 -19.93 16.51
CA LEU A 211 11.81 -21.35 16.81
C LEU A 211 12.65 -22.03 15.72
N GLU A 212 13.77 -21.40 15.33
CA GLU A 212 14.71 -21.83 14.28
C GLU A 212 14.15 -21.84 12.84
N ASN A 213 12.88 -21.46 12.62
CA ASN A 213 12.29 -21.36 11.29
C ASN A 213 12.40 -19.93 10.76
N SER A 214 13.01 -19.76 9.58
CA SER A 214 13.09 -18.49 8.88
C SER A 214 11.73 -18.06 8.35
N ILE A 215 11.39 -16.78 8.57
CA ILE A 215 10.24 -16.16 7.92
C ILE A 215 10.60 -15.91 6.45
N HIS A 216 9.76 -16.43 5.56
CA HIS A 216 9.85 -16.19 4.13
C HIS A 216 8.77 -15.22 3.69
N ALA A 217 9.13 -14.33 2.77
CA ALA A 217 8.22 -13.38 2.18
C ALA A 217 7.14 -14.10 1.39
N MET A 218 5.93 -13.57 1.51
CA MET A 218 4.81 -14.01 0.71
C MET A 218 5.09 -13.73 -0.78
N ASN A 219 4.98 -14.77 -1.60
CA ASN A 219 5.15 -14.61 -3.05
C ASN A 219 4.08 -13.66 -3.62
N LYS A 220 4.49 -12.73 -4.50
CA LYS A 220 3.59 -11.81 -5.23
C LYS A 220 2.49 -12.55 -6.01
N ALA A 221 2.77 -13.75 -6.53
CA ALA A 221 1.74 -14.58 -7.16
C ALA A 221 0.65 -15.02 -6.18
N THR A 222 1.03 -15.45 -4.97
CA THR A 222 0.09 -15.79 -3.89
C THR A 222 -0.72 -14.56 -3.49
N PHE A 223 -0.10 -13.38 -3.44
CA PHE A 223 -0.79 -12.12 -3.16
C PHE A 223 -1.88 -11.82 -4.20
N TYR A 224 -1.55 -11.84 -5.49
CA TYR A 224 -2.54 -11.60 -6.55
C TYR A 224 -3.62 -12.69 -6.61
N PHE A 225 -3.26 -13.94 -6.29
CA PHE A 225 -4.21 -15.04 -6.19
C PHE A 225 -5.25 -14.79 -5.08
N ILE A 226 -4.80 -14.39 -3.89
CA ILE A 226 -5.71 -14.05 -2.76
C ILE A 226 -6.61 -12.88 -3.13
N ILE A 227 -6.09 -11.80 -3.71
CA ILE A 227 -6.90 -10.65 -4.12
C ILE A 227 -7.94 -11.06 -5.17
N SER A 228 -7.55 -11.89 -6.14
CA SER A 228 -8.46 -12.38 -7.18
C SER A 228 -9.60 -13.20 -6.58
N ILE A 229 -9.31 -14.07 -5.60
CA ILE A 229 -10.32 -14.83 -4.87
C ILE A 229 -11.23 -13.89 -4.07
N LEU A 230 -10.67 -12.92 -3.33
CA LEU A 230 -11.47 -11.96 -2.56
C LEU A 230 -12.44 -11.19 -3.45
N ALA A 231 -11.95 -10.69 -4.59
CA ALA A 231 -12.79 -10.00 -5.57
C ALA A 231 -13.87 -10.92 -6.15
N PHE A 232 -13.52 -12.17 -6.47
CA PHE A 232 -14.48 -13.15 -6.98
C PHE A 232 -15.58 -13.47 -5.97
N VAL A 233 -15.21 -13.74 -4.71
CA VAL A 233 -16.14 -14.01 -3.62
C VAL A 233 -17.09 -12.83 -3.41
N ASP A 234 -16.57 -11.60 -3.40
CA ASP A 234 -17.39 -10.40 -3.24
C ASP A 234 -18.37 -10.19 -4.41
N ILE A 235 -17.95 -10.48 -5.65
CA ILE A 235 -18.83 -10.46 -6.84
C ILE A 235 -19.95 -11.50 -6.71
N VAL A 236 -19.62 -12.73 -6.31
CA VAL A 236 -20.60 -13.81 -6.14
C VAL A 236 -21.60 -13.47 -5.03
N GLN A 237 -21.11 -13.04 -3.86
CA GLN A 237 -21.94 -12.64 -2.73
C GLN A 237 -22.85 -11.47 -3.09
N SER A 238 -22.32 -10.48 -3.82
CA SER A 238 -23.09 -9.33 -4.29
C SER A 238 -24.21 -9.71 -5.25
N LYS A 239 -23.98 -10.67 -6.17
CA LYS A 239 -25.03 -11.20 -7.04
C LYS A 239 -26.07 -12.00 -6.26
N TYR A 240 -25.64 -12.84 -5.33
CA TYR A 240 -26.54 -13.64 -4.49
C TYR A 240 -27.47 -12.76 -3.65
N GLN A 241 -26.94 -11.74 -2.96
CA GLN A 241 -27.74 -10.78 -2.19
C GLN A 241 -28.75 -10.02 -3.06
N LYS A 242 -28.36 -9.59 -4.27
CA LYS A 242 -29.28 -8.93 -5.21
C LYS A 242 -30.44 -9.85 -5.60
N ASN A 243 -30.17 -11.15 -5.82
CA ASN A 243 -31.20 -12.12 -6.16
C ASN A 243 -32.16 -12.40 -4.99
N LEU A 244 -31.65 -12.48 -3.76
CA LEU A 244 -32.50 -12.61 -2.56
C LEU A 244 -33.43 -11.41 -2.38
N ILE A 245 -32.91 -10.19 -2.52
CA ILE A 245 -33.72 -8.96 -2.41
C ILE A 245 -34.80 -8.93 -3.49
N LYS A 246 -34.49 -9.36 -4.73
CA LYS A 246 -35.50 -9.46 -5.80
C LYS A 246 -36.57 -10.49 -5.48
N LYS A 247 -36.20 -11.66 -4.93
CA LYS A 247 -37.15 -12.71 -4.54
C LYS A 247 -38.09 -12.23 -3.43
N ASN A 248 -37.56 -11.53 -2.42
CA ASN A 248 -38.36 -10.99 -1.31
C ASN A 248 -39.28 -9.82 -1.72
N LYS A 249 -39.02 -9.15 -2.86
CA LYS A 249 -39.91 -8.10 -3.40
C LYS A 249 -41.05 -8.64 -4.28
N LEU A 250 -40.98 -9.92 -4.67
CA LEU A 250 -41.97 -10.60 -5.51
C LEU A 250 -42.97 -11.42 -4.68
N GLN A 251 -42.76 -11.50 -3.36
CA GLN A 251 -43.67 -12.07 -2.37
C GLN A 251 -44.38 -10.94 -1.62
#